data_AF-A0A920FLJ4-F1
#
_entry.id   AF-A0A920FLJ4-F1
#
_cell.length_a   1.000
_cell.length_b   1.000
_cell.length_c   1.000
_cell.angle_alpha   90.00
_cell.angle_beta   90.00
_cell.angle_gamma   90.00
#
_symmetry.space_group_name_H-M   'P 1'
#
loop_
_entity.id
_entity.type
_entity.pdbx_description
1 polymer ?
#
loop_
_entity_poly.entity_id
_entity_poly.type
_entity_poly.pdbx_seq_one_letter_code
_entity_poly.pdbx_strand_id
1 'polypeptide(L)'
;MTKLCLAPVNLFVSDIPTPLGLPFAFLPNKKNKSSNGIIIPTYGESQGLGFYLLGGGYYHQFKSGKFSTAITGDIYSKGSWGLSNLTKYKVRYKYNGQFQFNYRNVIQGERGFEDFAISREFFIRWNHQNDPKLNPGSTFKALINAGTSTNFRNDYNNISVNNYLSNTFNSNIAWSKQFKGKITSNLNANLRHSQNGNTGNMTFTLPEISYNVNRFYPFKMLRKNSINRNFIHEIMNQTNINYQLNTKNEINIAENAFSDFLEEGMEGFRNNARNGMRHNINASSSIKLFGKNVTINPAYQLSSLWYLNQINKNWDAQNNEVINDTINQFSSLILIM
;
A
#
# COMPACT_ATOMS: atom_id res chain seq x y z
N MET A 1 36.00 -2.69 17.84
CA MET A 1 35.87 -4.14 18.01
C MET A 1 36.34 -4.44 19.42
N THR A 2 35.44 -4.50 20.40
CA THR A 2 35.81 -4.66 21.82
C THR A 2 36.05 -6.13 22.10
N LYS A 3 37.32 -6.52 22.18
CA LYS A 3 37.73 -7.84 22.67
C LYS A 3 37.78 -7.74 24.19
N LEU A 4 36.99 -8.55 24.89
CA LEU A 4 37.15 -8.71 26.32
C LEU A 4 38.33 -9.66 26.55
N CYS A 5 39.37 -9.19 27.22
CA CYS A 5 40.44 -10.05 27.72
C CYS A 5 40.08 -10.40 29.16
N LEU A 6 39.81 -11.67 29.43
CA LEU A 6 39.61 -12.17 30.79
C LEU A 6 40.93 -12.76 31.29
N ALA A 7 41.28 -12.43 32.53
CA ALA A 7 42.32 -13.11 33.31
C ALA A 7 41.89 -14.59 33.56
N PRO A 8 42.69 -15.47 34.21
CA PRO A 8 42.53 -16.93 34.09
C PRO A 8 41.07 -17.39 34.26
N VAL A 9 40.56 -18.08 33.24
CA VAL A 9 39.16 -18.49 33.15
C VAL A 9 39.07 -19.99 33.35
N ASN A 10 38.15 -20.41 34.22
CA ASN A 10 37.81 -21.82 34.39
C ASN A 10 36.43 -22.11 33.78
N LEU A 11 36.29 -23.22 33.07
CA LEU A 11 35.01 -23.62 32.47
C LEU A 11 34.13 -24.31 33.53
N PHE A 12 32.91 -23.79 33.72
CA PHE A 12 31.89 -24.37 34.58
C PHE A 12 30.78 -24.99 33.73
N VAL A 13 30.33 -26.19 34.11
CA VAL A 13 29.13 -26.84 33.54
C VAL A 13 28.21 -27.18 34.69
N SER A 14 26.98 -26.63 34.69
CA SER A 14 26.04 -26.72 35.83
C SER A 14 26.71 -26.41 37.17
N ASP A 15 27.42 -25.28 37.25
CA ASP A 15 28.15 -24.81 38.44
C ASP A 15 29.25 -25.75 38.96
N ILE A 16 29.61 -26.81 38.23
CA ILE A 16 30.74 -27.70 38.57
C ILE A 16 31.98 -27.21 37.81
N PRO A 17 33.09 -26.88 38.51
CA PRO A 17 34.33 -26.49 37.86
C PRO A 17 34.94 -27.70 37.15
N THR A 18 35.13 -27.59 35.85
CA THR A 18 35.92 -28.58 35.09
C THR A 18 37.41 -28.32 35.29
N PRO A 19 38.29 -29.34 35.15
CA PRO A 19 39.75 -29.15 35.21
C PRO A 19 40.32 -28.38 33.99
N LEU A 20 39.47 -27.94 33.06
CA LEU A 20 39.85 -27.24 31.84
C LEU A 20 39.95 -25.73 32.10
N GLY A 21 41.09 -25.30 32.66
CA GLY A 21 41.42 -23.88 32.86
C GLY A 21 42.29 -23.33 31.74
N LEU A 22 41.96 -22.13 31.24
CA LEU A 22 42.77 -21.42 30.25
C LEU A 22 43.36 -20.14 30.88
N PRO A 23 44.67 -19.86 30.70
CA PRO A 23 45.33 -18.69 31.28
C PRO A 23 44.77 -17.36 30.74
N PHE A 24 44.18 -17.39 29.55
CA PHE A 24 43.41 -16.30 28.96
C PHE A 24 42.42 -16.88 27.95
N ALA A 25 41.26 -16.25 27.83
CA ALA A 25 40.25 -16.60 26.83
C ALA A 25 39.83 -15.37 26.02
N PHE A 26 39.91 -15.46 24.70
CA PHE A 26 39.32 -14.47 23.80
C PHE A 26 37.89 -14.89 23.48
N LEU A 27 36.92 -14.35 24.22
CA LEU A 27 35.51 -14.56 23.92
C LEU A 27 35.05 -13.48 22.91
N PRO A 28 34.79 -13.83 21.64
CA PRO A 28 34.31 -12.86 20.67
C PRO A 28 32.87 -12.46 21.01
N ASN A 29 32.69 -11.37 21.75
CA ASN A 29 31.38 -10.77 21.98
C ASN A 29 30.90 -10.08 20.69
N LYS A 30 30.32 -10.84 19.76
CA LYS A 30 29.73 -10.31 18.52
C LYS A 30 28.39 -9.64 18.83
N LYS A 31 28.40 -8.53 19.58
CA LYS A 31 27.20 -7.76 19.95
C LYS A 31 26.33 -7.31 18.76
N ASN A 32 26.84 -7.33 17.53
CA ASN A 32 26.18 -6.79 16.33
C ASN A 32 26.02 -7.79 15.17
N LYS A 33 26.09 -9.11 15.41
CA LYS A 33 25.65 -10.07 14.40
C LYS A 33 24.46 -10.82 14.99
N SER A 34 23.24 -10.49 14.55
CA SER A 34 22.12 -11.42 14.67
C SER A 34 22.61 -12.75 14.11
N SER A 35 22.88 -13.71 15.00
CA SER A 35 23.35 -15.02 14.62
C SER A 35 22.20 -15.76 13.95
N ASN A 36 22.47 -16.35 12.80
CA ASN A 36 21.56 -17.35 12.24
C ASN A 36 21.33 -18.43 13.30
N GLY A 37 20.09 -18.82 13.52
CA GLY A 37 19.78 -19.66 14.67
C GLY A 37 18.37 -20.19 14.65
N ILE A 38 18.18 -21.23 15.45
CA ILE A 38 16.88 -21.83 15.70
C ILE A 38 16.09 -20.88 16.61
N ILE A 39 14.83 -20.63 16.25
CA ILE A 39 13.85 -19.93 17.07
C ILE A 39 13.15 -21.01 17.90
N ILE A 40 13.25 -20.90 19.22
CA ILE A 40 12.69 -21.89 20.13
C ILE A 40 11.17 -21.69 20.21
N PRO A 41 10.36 -22.76 19.99
CA PRO A 41 8.92 -22.67 20.13
C PRO A 41 8.50 -22.45 21.57
N THR A 42 7.31 -21.90 21.74
CA THR A 42 6.61 -21.82 23.04
C THR A 42 5.56 -22.92 23.10
N TYR A 43 5.53 -23.67 24.20
CA TYR A 43 4.53 -24.71 24.45
C TYR A 43 3.36 -24.17 25.28
N GLY A 44 2.19 -24.78 25.14
CA GLY A 44 1.01 -24.44 25.92
C GLY A 44 -0.21 -25.26 25.49
N GLU A 45 -1.39 -24.83 25.92
CA GLU A 45 -2.66 -25.48 25.64
C GLU A 45 -3.72 -24.46 25.23
N SER A 46 -4.55 -24.82 24.24
CA SER A 46 -5.72 -24.07 23.78
C SER A 46 -6.96 -24.94 23.94
N GLN A 47 -8.04 -24.38 24.50
CA GLN A 47 -9.30 -25.12 24.70
C GLN A 47 -9.86 -25.67 23.38
N GLY A 48 -9.80 -24.88 22.31
CA GLY A 48 -10.31 -25.28 20.98
C GLY A 48 -9.36 -26.20 20.22
N LEU A 49 -8.05 -25.97 20.30
CA LEU A 49 -7.06 -26.54 19.39
C LEU A 49 -6.11 -27.57 20.03
N GLY A 50 -6.22 -27.79 21.36
CA GLY A 50 -5.39 -28.71 22.12
C GLY A 50 -4.02 -28.16 22.49
N PHE A 51 -3.08 -29.05 22.82
CA PHE A 51 -1.69 -28.68 23.11
C PHE A 51 -1.01 -28.11 21.86
N TYR A 52 -0.13 -27.14 22.04
CA TYR A 52 0.54 -26.50 20.92
C TYR A 52 2.05 -26.27 21.14
N LEU A 53 2.75 -26.12 20.03
CA LEU A 53 4.09 -25.55 19.93
C LEU A 53 4.02 -24.39 18.92
N LEU A 54 4.23 -23.16 19.38
CA LEU A 54 4.09 -21.95 18.58
C LEU A 54 5.42 -21.27 18.31
N GLY A 55 5.56 -20.66 17.15
CA GLY A 55 6.66 -19.75 16.82
C GLY A 55 8.03 -20.44 16.70
N GLY A 56 8.07 -21.77 16.64
CA GLY A 56 9.31 -22.52 16.43
C GLY A 56 9.81 -22.38 15.01
N GLY A 57 11.11 -22.23 14.78
CA GLY A 57 11.58 -22.04 13.42
C GLY A 57 13.05 -21.71 13.26
N TYR A 58 13.37 -21.01 12.18
CA TYR A 58 14.74 -20.64 11.85
C TYR A 58 14.83 -19.18 11.43
N TYR A 59 15.78 -18.47 12.02
CA TYR A 59 16.16 -17.13 11.67
C TYR A 59 17.45 -17.14 10.84
N HIS A 60 17.41 -16.46 9.70
CA HIS A 60 18.56 -16.30 8.81
C HIS A 60 18.78 -14.84 8.44
N GLN A 61 19.94 -14.30 8.82
CA GLN A 61 20.47 -13.02 8.38
C GLN A 61 21.52 -13.27 7.28
N PHE A 62 21.25 -12.74 6.09
CA PHE A 62 22.15 -12.89 4.96
C PHE A 62 23.41 -12.00 5.11
N LYS A 63 24.49 -12.40 4.45
CA LYS A 63 25.76 -11.64 4.43
C LYS A 63 25.48 -10.18 4.05
N SER A 64 26.14 -9.24 4.74
CA SER A 64 25.94 -7.77 4.66
C SER A 64 24.89 -7.16 5.60
N GLY A 65 24.04 -7.95 6.29
CA GLY A 65 23.10 -7.41 7.28
C GLY A 65 21.93 -6.60 6.69
N LYS A 66 21.80 -6.61 5.36
CA LYS A 66 20.79 -5.84 4.61
C LYS A 66 19.47 -6.58 4.45
N PHE A 67 19.46 -7.89 4.70
CA PHE A 67 18.33 -8.76 4.45
C PHE A 67 18.32 -9.89 5.49
N SER A 68 17.21 -10.05 6.21
CA SER A 68 16.99 -11.13 7.18
C SER A 68 15.62 -11.73 6.97
N THR A 69 15.48 -13.03 7.20
CA THR A 69 14.21 -13.74 7.16
C THR A 69 14.08 -14.63 8.39
N ALA A 70 12.87 -14.69 8.95
CA ALA A 70 12.47 -15.66 9.95
C ALA A 70 11.34 -16.50 9.35
N ILE A 71 11.49 -17.82 9.39
CA ILE A 71 10.42 -18.75 9.05
C ILE A 71 10.08 -19.47 10.34
N THR A 72 8.84 -19.34 10.79
CA THR A 72 8.32 -19.99 12.00
C THR A 72 7.08 -20.79 11.67
N GLY A 73 6.86 -21.86 12.41
CA GLY A 73 5.69 -22.71 12.31
C GLY A 73 5.03 -22.89 13.67
N ASP A 74 3.73 -23.11 13.60
CA ASP A 74 2.86 -23.44 14.72
C ASP A 74 2.29 -24.83 14.47
N ILE A 75 2.28 -25.70 15.49
CA ILE A 75 1.66 -27.02 15.44
C ILE A 75 0.75 -27.19 16.66
N TYR A 76 -0.39 -27.84 16.43
CA TYR A 76 -1.39 -28.12 17.45
C TYR A 76 -1.73 -29.61 17.46
N SER A 77 -2.01 -30.16 18.64
CA SER A 77 -2.29 -31.59 18.82
C SER A 77 -3.58 -32.04 18.13
N LYS A 78 -4.55 -31.13 17.94
CA LYS A 78 -5.79 -31.40 17.18
C LYS A 78 -5.63 -31.21 15.65
N GLY A 79 -4.40 -31.16 15.15
CA GLY A 79 -4.11 -31.14 13.71
C GLY A 79 -4.09 -29.76 13.04
N SER A 80 -4.42 -28.70 13.78
CA SER A 80 -4.22 -27.33 13.30
C SER A 80 -2.73 -27.03 13.14
N TRP A 81 -2.39 -26.16 12.20
CA TRP A 81 -1.01 -25.72 11.99
C TRP A 81 -0.95 -24.34 11.36
N GLY A 82 0.20 -23.67 11.52
CA GLY A 82 0.46 -22.35 10.98
C GLY A 82 1.88 -22.23 10.45
N LEU A 83 2.05 -21.33 9.48
CA LEU A 83 3.34 -20.95 8.91
C LEU A 83 3.41 -19.43 8.84
N SER A 84 4.50 -18.88 9.34
CA SER A 84 4.77 -17.44 9.29
C SER A 84 6.15 -17.19 8.69
N ASN A 85 6.20 -16.31 7.71
CA ASN A 85 7.44 -15.74 7.20
C ASN A 85 7.52 -14.26 7.56
N LEU A 86 8.65 -13.84 8.10
CA LEU A 86 8.98 -12.44 8.36
C LEU A 86 10.30 -12.09 7.72
N THR A 87 10.24 -11.33 6.65
CA THR A 87 11.41 -10.87 5.90
C THR A 87 11.60 -9.37 6.10
N LYS A 88 12.78 -8.96 6.55
CA LYS A 88 13.16 -7.55 6.74
C LYS A 88 14.34 -7.22 5.84
N TYR A 89 14.27 -6.06 5.20
CA TYR A 89 15.32 -5.62 4.30
C TYR A 89 15.56 -4.13 4.39
N LYS A 90 16.83 -3.74 4.32
CA LYS A 90 17.26 -2.34 4.41
C LYS A 90 18.57 -2.16 3.67
N VAL A 91 18.52 -1.36 2.62
CA VAL A 91 19.70 -0.92 1.88
C VAL A 91 19.77 0.60 1.99
N ARG A 92 20.82 1.10 2.65
CA ARG A 92 21.04 2.53 2.86
C ARG A 92 20.98 3.28 1.52
N TYR A 93 20.25 4.40 1.49
CA TYR A 93 20.06 5.25 0.31
C TYR A 93 19.35 4.59 -0.87
N LYS A 94 18.74 3.42 -0.68
CA LYS A 94 17.92 2.77 -1.70
C LYS A 94 16.51 2.54 -1.20
N TYR A 95 16.34 1.63 -0.25
CA TYR A 95 15.03 1.23 0.22
C TYR A 95 15.09 0.56 1.60
N ASN A 96 13.96 0.57 2.28
CA ASN A 96 13.72 -0.23 3.45
C ASN A 96 12.33 -0.90 3.35
N GLY A 97 12.14 -1.99 4.07
CA GLY A 97 10.85 -2.63 4.13
C GLY A 97 10.83 -3.90 4.96
N GLN A 98 9.62 -4.38 5.16
CA GLN A 98 9.28 -5.61 5.85
C GLN A 98 8.14 -6.28 5.10
N PHE A 99 8.34 -7.55 4.77
CA PHE A 99 7.34 -8.45 4.23
C PHE A 99 6.99 -9.50 5.28
N GLN A 100 5.71 -9.70 5.54
CA GLN A 100 5.20 -10.71 6.43
C GLN A 100 4.10 -11.47 5.71
N PHE A 101 4.20 -12.79 5.76
CA PHE A 101 3.19 -13.71 5.26
C PHE A 101 2.83 -14.66 6.38
N ASN A 102 1.55 -14.80 6.69
CA ASN A 102 1.04 -15.78 7.64
C ASN A 102 0.02 -16.65 6.91
N TYR A 103 0.10 -17.94 7.13
CA TYR A 103 -0.86 -18.92 6.66
C TYR A 103 -1.23 -19.83 7.82
N ARG A 104 -2.51 -20.15 7.96
CA ARG A 104 -3.00 -21.04 9.01
C ARG A 104 -4.08 -21.95 8.47
N ASN A 105 -4.05 -23.19 8.94
CA ASN A 105 -5.11 -24.15 8.74
C ASN A 105 -5.64 -24.54 10.12
N VAL A 106 -6.83 -24.03 10.45
CA VAL A 106 -7.50 -24.22 11.72
C VAL A 106 -8.54 -25.32 11.56
N ILE A 107 -8.40 -26.38 12.33
CA ILE A 107 -9.35 -27.49 12.43
C ILE A 107 -10.02 -27.36 13.80
N GLN A 108 -11.34 -27.16 13.77
CA GLN A 108 -12.19 -27.08 14.95
C GLN A 108 -13.17 -28.26 14.95
N GLY A 109 -13.48 -28.78 16.15
CA GLY A 109 -14.33 -29.96 16.32
C GLY A 109 -13.62 -31.26 15.96
N GLU A 110 -14.37 -32.35 16.02
CA GLU A 110 -13.89 -33.70 15.69
C GLU A 110 -14.52 -34.19 14.38
N ARG A 111 -13.74 -34.88 13.54
CA ARG A 111 -14.24 -35.39 12.26
C ARG A 111 -15.46 -36.29 12.48
N GLY A 112 -16.58 -35.93 11.87
CA GLY A 112 -17.84 -36.68 11.97
C GLY A 112 -18.87 -36.07 12.90
N PHE A 113 -18.54 -34.99 13.62
CA PHE A 113 -19.49 -34.21 14.40
C PHE A 113 -19.96 -32.96 13.64
N GLU A 114 -21.14 -32.45 14.01
CA GLU A 114 -21.75 -31.27 13.37
C GLU A 114 -20.92 -29.99 13.54
N ASP A 115 -20.07 -29.92 14.56
CA ASP A 115 -19.19 -28.79 14.86
C ASP A 115 -17.84 -28.84 14.13
N PHE A 116 -17.63 -29.85 13.27
CA PHE A 116 -16.40 -29.99 12.50
C PHE A 116 -16.29 -28.91 11.43
N ALA A 117 -15.28 -28.03 11.56
CA ALA A 117 -15.00 -26.98 10.61
C ALA A 117 -13.51 -26.89 10.30
N ILE A 118 -13.19 -26.65 9.02
CA ILE A 118 -11.83 -26.35 8.56
C ILE A 118 -11.81 -24.93 8.02
N SER A 119 -11.01 -24.06 8.64
CA SER A 119 -10.74 -22.71 8.15
C SER A 119 -9.31 -22.60 7.64
N ARG A 120 -9.16 -22.07 6.42
CA ARG A 120 -7.85 -21.78 5.81
C ARG A 120 -7.70 -20.29 5.68
N GLU A 121 -6.69 -19.74 6.34
CA GLU A 121 -6.55 -18.31 6.52
C GLU A 121 -5.17 -17.88 6.08
N PHE A 122 -5.10 -16.74 5.40
CA PHE A 122 -3.83 -16.12 5.08
C PHE A 122 -3.87 -14.63 5.38
N PHE A 123 -2.70 -14.08 5.66
CA PHE A 123 -2.54 -12.66 5.89
C PHE A 123 -1.19 -12.16 5.38
N ILE A 124 -1.23 -11.11 4.58
CA ILE A 124 -0.06 -10.49 3.96
C ILE A 124 0.09 -9.08 4.49
N ARG A 125 1.26 -8.77 5.04
CA ARG A 125 1.69 -7.40 5.34
C ARG A 125 2.95 -7.09 4.58
N TRP A 126 2.93 -6.01 3.79
CA TRP A 126 4.13 -5.52 3.13
C TRP A 126 4.25 -4.03 3.32
N ASN A 127 5.26 -3.61 4.08
CA ASN A 127 5.65 -2.22 4.19
C ASN A 127 6.95 -2.02 3.42
N HIS A 128 6.95 -1.13 2.46
CA HIS A 128 8.12 -0.78 1.68
C HIS A 128 8.17 0.72 1.42
N GLN A 129 9.37 1.29 1.54
CA GLN A 129 9.62 2.67 1.25
C GLN A 129 10.98 2.86 0.59
N ASN A 130 10.98 3.53 -0.56
CA ASN A 130 12.21 4.02 -1.18
C ASN A 130 12.77 5.23 -0.40
N ASP A 131 14.10 5.29 -0.30
CA ASP A 131 14.79 6.46 0.23
C ASP A 131 14.67 7.60 -0.78
N PRO A 132 14.22 8.82 -0.39
CA PRO A 132 14.15 9.97 -1.29
C PRO A 132 15.48 10.31 -1.98
N LYS A 133 16.60 9.90 -1.40
CA LYS A 133 17.95 10.07 -1.99
C LYS A 133 18.21 9.14 -3.17
N LEU A 134 17.48 8.02 -3.31
CA LEU A 134 17.64 7.08 -4.41
C LEU A 134 17.25 7.74 -5.74
N ASN A 135 16.07 8.36 -5.77
CA ASN A 135 15.51 9.01 -6.95
C ASN A 135 14.91 10.36 -6.54
N PRO A 136 15.69 11.45 -6.50
CA PRO A 136 15.18 12.76 -6.13
C PRO A 136 13.94 13.17 -6.96
N GLY A 137 12.93 13.66 -6.26
CA GLY A 137 11.64 14.01 -6.86
C GLY A 137 10.78 12.80 -7.26
N SER A 138 11.15 11.56 -6.95
CA SER A 138 10.26 10.40 -7.05
C SER A 138 10.16 9.69 -5.71
N THR A 139 8.95 9.31 -5.32
CA THR A 139 8.76 8.46 -4.14
C THR A 139 7.94 7.24 -4.50
N PHE A 140 8.25 6.13 -3.85
CA PHE A 140 7.48 4.89 -3.94
C PHE A 140 7.30 4.34 -2.54
N LYS A 141 6.06 4.05 -2.20
CA LYS A 141 5.65 3.48 -0.91
C LYS A 141 4.63 2.38 -1.18
N ALA A 142 4.79 1.24 -0.54
CA ALA A 142 3.78 0.19 -0.52
C ALA A 142 3.43 -0.14 0.93
N LEU A 143 2.15 -0.15 1.22
CA LEU A 143 1.57 -0.55 2.49
C LEU A 143 0.46 -1.54 2.17
N ILE A 144 0.80 -2.82 2.08
CA ILE A 144 -0.18 -3.89 1.90
C ILE A 144 -0.54 -4.45 3.26
N ASN A 145 -1.84 -4.59 3.49
CA ASN A 145 -2.44 -5.26 4.63
C ASN A 145 -3.73 -5.89 4.08
N ALA A 146 -3.64 -7.15 3.70
CA ALA A 146 -4.71 -7.89 3.02
C ALA A 146 -4.66 -9.38 3.46
N GLY A 147 -5.81 -10.02 3.51
CA GLY A 147 -5.93 -11.40 3.94
C GLY A 147 -7.39 -11.85 3.99
N THR A 148 -7.61 -13.09 4.43
CA THR A 148 -8.96 -13.63 4.63
C THR A 148 -9.71 -12.82 5.69
N SER A 149 -10.99 -12.51 5.47
CA SER A 149 -11.81 -11.74 6.43
C SER A 149 -11.87 -12.35 7.83
N THR A 150 -11.75 -13.67 7.95
CA THR A 150 -11.80 -14.41 9.21
C THR A 150 -10.49 -14.41 10.00
N ASN A 151 -9.37 -13.96 9.40
CA ASN A 151 -8.02 -14.16 9.93
C ASN A 151 -7.78 -13.59 11.34
N PHE A 152 -8.45 -12.49 11.73
CA PHE A 152 -8.31 -11.93 13.09
C PHE A 152 -9.36 -12.43 14.07
N ARG A 153 -10.41 -13.13 13.61
CA ARG A 153 -11.44 -13.71 14.47
C ARG A 153 -11.07 -15.10 14.96
N ASN A 154 -10.34 -15.87 14.14
CA ASN A 154 -9.89 -17.22 14.47
C ASN A 154 -8.43 -17.29 14.95
N ASP A 155 -7.82 -16.15 15.31
CA ASP A 155 -6.49 -16.11 15.93
C ASP A 155 -6.59 -16.38 17.44
N TYR A 156 -6.70 -17.66 17.80
CA TYR A 156 -6.83 -18.10 19.18
C TYR A 156 -5.61 -17.83 20.07
N ASN A 157 -4.44 -17.50 19.47
CA ASN A 157 -3.16 -17.46 20.17
C ASN A 157 -2.39 -16.13 20.08
N ASN A 158 -2.78 -15.20 19.18
CA ASN A 158 -2.15 -13.88 19.02
C ASN A 158 -3.19 -12.75 19.02
N ILE A 159 -4.00 -12.69 20.09
CA ILE A 159 -4.95 -11.62 20.30
C ILE A 159 -4.21 -10.37 20.80
N SER A 160 -3.66 -9.57 19.89
CA SER A 160 -3.64 -8.13 20.19
C SER A 160 -5.08 -7.64 20.04
N VAL A 161 -5.71 -7.18 21.12
CA VAL A 161 -7.12 -6.70 21.14
C VAL A 161 -7.42 -5.76 19.97
N ASN A 162 -6.45 -4.91 19.60
CA ASN A 162 -6.57 -3.98 18.48
C ASN A 162 -6.74 -4.65 17.10
N ASN A 163 -6.16 -5.84 16.87
CA ASN A 163 -6.33 -6.56 15.60
C ASN A 163 -7.68 -7.27 15.54
N TYR A 164 -8.19 -7.80 16.66
CA TYR A 164 -9.51 -8.42 16.73
C TYR A 164 -10.64 -7.41 16.47
N LEU A 165 -10.48 -6.16 16.97
CA LEU A 165 -11.43 -5.06 16.74
C LEU A 165 -11.28 -4.41 15.35
N SER A 166 -10.21 -4.70 14.62
CA SER A 166 -9.93 -4.08 13.32
C SER A 166 -10.68 -4.79 12.20
N ASN A 167 -11.89 -4.30 11.91
CA ASN A 167 -12.74 -4.83 10.85
C ASN A 167 -12.43 -4.32 9.44
N THR A 168 -11.39 -3.49 9.25
CA THR A 168 -11.01 -3.00 7.90
C THR A 168 -9.56 -3.29 7.55
N PHE A 169 -9.33 -3.86 6.37
CA PHE A 169 -8.00 -4.13 5.82
C PHE A 169 -7.73 -3.18 4.67
N ASN A 170 -6.83 -2.22 4.90
CA ASN A 170 -6.48 -1.20 3.92
C ASN A 170 -5.10 -1.46 3.34
N SER A 171 -5.01 -1.47 2.02
CA SER A 171 -3.74 -1.50 1.29
C SER A 171 -3.61 -0.29 0.38
N ASN A 172 -2.40 0.25 0.27
CA ASN A 172 -2.08 1.38 -0.60
C ASN A 172 -0.67 1.24 -1.17
N ILE A 173 -0.56 1.21 -2.49
CA ILE A 173 0.70 1.35 -3.20
C ILE A 173 0.67 2.72 -3.87
N ALA A 174 1.59 3.59 -3.48
CA ALA A 174 1.67 4.96 -3.94
C ALA A 174 3.00 5.22 -4.62
N TRP A 175 2.93 5.76 -5.83
CA TRP A 175 4.06 6.30 -6.56
C TRP A 175 3.81 7.78 -6.85
N SER A 176 4.82 8.60 -6.64
CA SER A 176 4.77 10.00 -7.06
C SER A 176 6.04 10.42 -7.78
N LYS A 177 5.89 11.35 -8.72
CA LYS A 177 6.97 11.98 -9.44
C LYS A 177 6.71 13.47 -9.61
N GLN A 178 7.63 14.27 -9.09
CA GLN A 178 7.73 15.69 -9.33
C GLN A 178 8.65 15.94 -10.53
N PHE A 179 8.12 16.61 -11.53
CA PHE A 179 8.87 17.11 -12.68
C PHE A 179 9.26 18.56 -12.38
N LYS A 180 10.57 18.80 -12.24
CA LYS A 180 11.13 20.15 -12.07
C LYS A 180 11.58 20.68 -13.42
N GLY A 181 11.26 21.93 -13.71
CA GLY A 181 11.59 22.56 -14.99
C GLY A 181 10.94 23.93 -15.11
N LYS A 182 10.81 24.44 -16.34
CA LYS A 182 10.10 25.71 -16.60
C LYS A 182 8.63 25.65 -16.19
N ILE A 183 8.02 24.47 -16.30
CA ILE A 183 6.70 24.15 -15.76
C ILE A 183 6.93 23.04 -14.75
N THR A 184 6.60 23.31 -13.49
CA THR A 184 6.68 22.28 -12.44
C THR A 184 5.35 21.52 -12.43
N SER A 185 5.42 20.19 -12.43
CA SER A 185 4.24 19.34 -12.29
C SER A 185 4.50 18.17 -11.36
N ASN A 186 3.42 17.59 -10.85
CA ASN A 186 3.45 16.45 -9.95
C ASN A 186 2.44 15.40 -10.39
N LEU A 187 2.92 14.19 -10.61
CA LEU A 187 2.11 13.01 -10.93
C LEU A 187 2.07 12.11 -9.71
N ASN A 188 0.88 11.73 -9.27
CA ASN A 188 0.66 10.71 -8.26
C ASN A 188 -0.14 9.56 -8.90
N ALA A 189 0.28 8.33 -8.69
CA ALA A 189 -0.48 7.14 -9.02
C ALA A 189 -0.62 6.31 -7.75
N ASN A 190 -1.85 6.01 -7.36
CA ASN A 190 -2.17 5.17 -6.22
C ASN A 190 -2.94 3.94 -6.68
N LEU A 191 -2.68 2.85 -5.99
CA LEU A 191 -3.43 1.62 -6.06
C LEU A 191 -3.93 1.31 -4.66
N ARG A 192 -5.26 1.33 -4.47
CA ARG A 192 -5.87 1.15 -3.15
C ARG A 192 -6.73 -0.09 -3.11
N HIS A 193 -6.75 -0.72 -1.96
CA HIS A 193 -7.68 -1.78 -1.61
C HIS A 193 -8.20 -1.53 -0.20
N SER A 194 -9.50 -1.71 0.01
CA SER A 194 -10.16 -1.63 1.30
C SER A 194 -11.14 -2.80 1.40
N GLN A 195 -10.96 -3.65 2.40
CA GLN A 195 -11.87 -4.77 2.68
C GLN A 195 -12.50 -4.59 4.05
N ASN A 196 -13.79 -4.89 4.15
CA ASN A 196 -14.49 -4.98 5.42
C ASN A 196 -14.55 -6.45 5.86
N GLY A 197 -13.87 -6.82 6.94
CA GLY A 197 -13.83 -8.17 7.49
C GLY A 197 -15.17 -8.66 8.05
N ASN A 198 -16.17 -7.78 8.22
CA ASN A 198 -17.51 -8.19 8.65
C ASN A 198 -18.40 -8.59 7.47
N THR A 199 -18.39 -7.81 6.40
CA THR A 199 -19.28 -8.03 5.24
C THR A 199 -18.60 -8.80 4.11
N GLY A 200 -17.26 -8.91 4.13
CA GLY A 200 -16.50 -9.47 3.02
C GLY A 200 -16.44 -8.54 1.79
N ASN A 201 -16.97 -7.31 1.87
CA ASN A 201 -16.92 -6.41 0.72
C ASN A 201 -15.52 -5.83 0.54
N MET A 202 -15.03 -5.90 -0.69
CA MET A 202 -13.72 -5.43 -1.12
C MET A 202 -13.90 -4.32 -2.15
N THR A 203 -13.33 -3.16 -1.86
CA THR A 203 -13.26 -2.01 -2.77
C THR A 203 -11.83 -1.85 -3.25
N PHE A 204 -11.63 -1.96 -4.56
CA PHE A 204 -10.37 -1.69 -5.22
C PHE A 204 -10.46 -0.36 -5.94
N THR A 205 -9.50 0.54 -5.72
CA THR A 205 -9.37 1.77 -6.51
C THR A 205 -8.07 1.70 -7.31
N LEU A 206 -8.16 1.22 -8.54
CA LEU A 206 -7.03 0.85 -9.39
C LEU A 206 -7.31 1.24 -10.86
N PRO A 207 -6.56 2.15 -11.49
CA PRO A 207 -5.65 3.12 -10.89
C PRO A 207 -6.38 4.40 -10.40
N GLU A 208 -5.83 5.04 -9.37
CA GLU A 208 -6.13 6.42 -9.00
C GLU A 208 -4.95 7.31 -9.40
N ILE A 209 -5.13 8.17 -10.41
CA ILE A 209 -4.08 9.04 -10.93
C ILE A 209 -4.44 10.50 -10.66
N SER A 210 -3.51 11.26 -10.08
CA SER A 210 -3.64 12.70 -9.92
C SER A 210 -2.43 13.39 -10.53
N TYR A 211 -2.65 14.17 -11.59
CA TYR A 211 -1.62 14.97 -12.23
C TYR A 211 -1.92 16.45 -12.04
N ASN A 212 -0.98 17.16 -11.44
CA ASN A 212 -1.12 18.57 -11.09
C ASN A 212 0.00 19.36 -11.75
N VAL A 213 -0.34 20.36 -12.53
CA VAL A 213 0.58 21.30 -13.15
C VAL A 213 0.50 22.60 -12.40
N ASN A 214 1.62 23.02 -11.80
CA ASN A 214 1.70 24.28 -11.07
C ASN A 214 1.42 25.45 -12.00
N ARG A 215 0.99 26.56 -11.41
CA ARG A 215 0.80 27.83 -12.12
C ARG A 215 2.03 28.16 -12.97
N PHE A 216 1.83 28.33 -14.27
CA PHE A 216 2.85 28.80 -15.20
C PHE A 216 2.30 29.94 -16.07
N TYR A 217 3.20 30.73 -16.64
CA TYR A 217 2.86 31.90 -17.45
C TYR A 217 3.19 31.60 -18.93
N PRO A 218 2.30 30.94 -19.68
CA PRO A 218 2.58 30.43 -21.02
C PRO A 218 3.14 31.51 -21.95
N PHE A 219 2.52 32.69 -21.98
CA PHE A 219 2.91 33.77 -22.88
C PHE A 219 4.26 34.42 -22.51
N LYS A 220 4.58 34.48 -21.20
CA LYS A 220 5.91 34.91 -20.74
C LYS A 220 7.00 33.94 -21.17
N MET A 221 6.70 32.64 -21.20
CA MET A 221 7.65 31.59 -21.61
C MET A 221 7.88 31.53 -23.12
N LEU A 222 6.85 31.83 -23.92
CA LEU A 222 6.92 31.82 -25.38
C LEU A 222 7.69 33.02 -25.96
N ARG A 223 7.91 34.09 -25.18
CA ARG A 223 8.56 35.31 -25.64
C ARG A 223 10.08 35.26 -25.41
N LYS A 224 10.86 35.22 -26.48
CA LYS A 224 12.29 35.62 -26.45
C LYS A 224 12.37 37.14 -26.39
N ASN A 225 13.24 37.67 -25.52
CA ASN A 225 13.56 39.10 -25.26
C ASN A 225 13.04 40.12 -26.29
N SER A 226 11.74 40.45 -26.24
CA SER A 226 11.17 41.55 -27.03
C SER A 226 11.18 42.83 -26.20
N ILE A 227 11.73 43.89 -26.81
CA ILE A 227 11.98 45.21 -26.23
C ILE A 227 10.70 46.06 -26.19
N ASN A 228 9.72 45.80 -27.08
CA ASN A 228 8.44 46.53 -27.07
C ASN A 228 7.47 45.93 -26.04
N ARG A 229 7.18 46.70 -24.98
CA ARG A 229 6.17 46.43 -23.95
C ARG A 229 4.94 47.28 -24.20
N ASN A 230 4.02 46.79 -25.03
CA ASN A 230 2.68 47.36 -25.15
C ASN A 230 1.76 46.81 -24.06
N PHE A 231 0.68 47.52 -23.73
CA PHE A 231 -0.29 47.15 -22.68
C PHE A 231 -0.82 45.70 -22.82
N ILE A 232 -1.13 45.26 -24.05
CA ILE A 232 -1.56 43.88 -24.34
C ILE A 232 -0.48 42.86 -23.95
N HIS A 233 0.80 43.19 -24.12
CA HIS A 233 1.89 42.31 -23.73
C HIS A 233 2.03 42.19 -22.21
N GLU A 234 1.72 43.25 -21.46
CA GLU A 234 1.72 43.20 -20.01
C GLU A 234 0.60 42.31 -19.48
N ILE A 235 -0.59 42.37 -20.10
CA ILE A 235 -1.72 41.48 -19.81
C ILE A 235 -1.37 40.02 -20.10
N MET A 236 -0.90 39.72 -21.31
CA MET A 236 -0.57 38.34 -21.70
C MET A 236 0.51 37.74 -20.82
N ASN A 237 1.54 38.51 -20.45
CA ASN A 237 2.61 38.03 -19.58
C ASN A 237 2.16 37.76 -18.13
N GLN A 238 1.06 38.39 -17.69
CA GLN A 238 0.46 38.17 -16.37
C GLN A 238 -0.59 37.06 -16.39
N THR A 239 -1.01 36.60 -17.57
CA THR A 239 -1.90 35.44 -17.70
C THR A 239 -1.18 34.18 -17.24
N ASN A 240 -1.75 33.56 -16.23
CA ASN A 240 -1.28 32.34 -15.63
C ASN A 240 -2.29 31.23 -15.82
N ILE A 241 -1.79 30.02 -16.02
CA ILE A 241 -2.60 28.81 -16.20
C ILE A 241 -2.12 27.77 -15.20
N ASN A 242 -3.05 27.05 -14.60
CA ASN A 242 -2.80 25.79 -13.91
C ASN A 242 -3.72 24.71 -14.46
N TYR A 243 -3.33 23.45 -14.27
CA TYR A 243 -4.08 22.30 -14.74
C TYR A 243 -4.05 21.20 -13.70
N GLN A 244 -5.19 20.55 -13.49
CA GLN A 244 -5.32 19.41 -12.60
C GLN A 244 -6.14 18.33 -13.29
N LEU A 245 -5.62 17.11 -13.27
CA LEU A 245 -6.28 15.89 -13.72
C LEU A 245 -6.44 14.96 -12.53
N ASN A 246 -7.64 14.44 -12.35
CA ASN A 246 -7.95 13.39 -11.40
C ASN A 246 -8.69 12.26 -12.11
N THR A 247 -8.04 11.10 -12.24
CA THR A 247 -8.62 9.88 -12.79
C THR A 247 -8.80 8.90 -11.65
N LYS A 248 -9.99 8.30 -11.54
CA LYS A 248 -10.30 7.27 -10.56
C LYS A 248 -11.01 6.13 -11.28
N ASN A 249 -10.55 4.91 -11.03
CA ASN A 249 -11.27 3.69 -11.36
C ASN A 249 -11.52 2.90 -10.08
N GLU A 250 -12.76 2.50 -9.84
CA GLU A 250 -13.21 1.79 -8.66
C GLU A 250 -13.97 0.52 -9.03
N ILE A 251 -13.66 -0.57 -8.33
CA ILE A 251 -14.32 -1.86 -8.47
C ILE A 251 -14.74 -2.31 -7.07
N ASN A 252 -15.98 -2.78 -6.94
CA ASN A 252 -16.53 -3.29 -5.70
C ASN A 252 -16.93 -4.75 -5.91
N ILE A 253 -16.32 -5.65 -5.15
CA ILE A 253 -16.50 -7.10 -5.26
C ILE A 253 -16.70 -7.67 -3.85
N ALA A 254 -17.56 -8.68 -3.71
CA ALA A 254 -17.65 -9.46 -2.48
C ALA A 254 -16.57 -10.55 -2.46
N GLU A 255 -15.99 -10.85 -1.29
CA GLU A 255 -14.85 -11.78 -1.13
C GLU A 255 -15.14 -13.18 -1.71
N ASN A 256 -16.39 -13.64 -1.67
CA ASN A 256 -16.81 -14.92 -2.27
C ASN A 256 -16.77 -14.93 -3.81
N ALA A 257 -16.95 -13.78 -4.45
CA ALA A 257 -16.88 -13.62 -5.91
C ALA A 257 -15.49 -13.17 -6.38
N PHE A 258 -14.51 -13.04 -5.47
CA PHE A 258 -13.17 -12.59 -5.81
C PHE A 258 -12.41 -13.61 -6.66
N SER A 259 -12.60 -14.92 -6.42
CA SER A 259 -12.03 -15.98 -7.26
C SER A 259 -12.54 -15.87 -8.69
N ASP A 260 -13.85 -15.76 -8.85
CA ASP A 260 -14.53 -15.74 -10.14
C ASP A 260 -14.13 -14.48 -10.92
N PHE A 261 -14.03 -13.34 -10.23
CA PHE A 261 -13.49 -12.11 -10.79
C PHE A 261 -12.05 -12.25 -11.30
N LEU A 262 -11.19 -12.97 -10.57
CA LEU A 262 -9.81 -13.23 -11.01
C LEU A 262 -9.77 -14.15 -12.24
N GLU A 263 -10.69 -15.10 -12.35
CA GLU A 263 -10.85 -15.97 -13.51
C GLU A 263 -11.37 -15.21 -14.74
N GLU A 264 -12.33 -14.30 -14.56
CA GLU A 264 -12.83 -13.38 -15.59
C GLU A 264 -11.74 -12.40 -16.09
N GLY A 265 -10.76 -12.10 -15.23
CA GLY A 265 -9.58 -11.30 -15.57
C GLY A 265 -9.93 -9.89 -16.05
N MET A 266 -9.59 -9.58 -17.31
CA MET A 266 -9.79 -8.23 -17.87
C MET A 266 -11.25 -7.92 -18.20
N GLU A 267 -12.06 -8.92 -18.54
CA GLU A 267 -13.50 -8.76 -18.80
C GLU A 267 -14.22 -8.36 -17.51
N GLY A 268 -14.00 -9.11 -16.42
CA GLY A 268 -14.56 -8.82 -15.10
C GLY A 268 -14.14 -7.46 -14.59
N PHE A 269 -12.87 -7.08 -14.80
CA PHE A 269 -12.36 -5.76 -14.46
C PHE A 269 -13.09 -4.66 -15.23
N ARG A 270 -13.30 -4.81 -16.54
CA ARG A 270 -13.94 -3.79 -17.39
C ARG A 270 -15.42 -3.61 -17.05
N ASN A 271 -16.14 -4.72 -16.85
CA ASN A 271 -17.59 -4.70 -16.65
C ASN A 271 -17.98 -4.20 -15.25
N ASN A 272 -17.16 -4.49 -14.23
CA ASN A 272 -17.41 -4.08 -12.85
C ASN A 272 -16.74 -2.74 -12.47
N ALA A 273 -15.92 -2.18 -13.36
CA ALA A 273 -15.20 -0.92 -13.13
C ALA A 273 -16.08 0.31 -13.33
N ARG A 274 -16.14 1.14 -12.28
CA ARG A 274 -16.63 2.51 -12.35
C ARG A 274 -15.44 3.45 -12.51
N ASN A 275 -15.28 3.97 -13.71
CA ASN A 275 -14.19 4.86 -14.06
C ASN A 275 -14.69 6.31 -14.27
N GLY A 276 -13.82 7.27 -14.02
CA GLY A 276 -14.08 8.68 -14.30
C GLY A 276 -12.81 9.52 -14.27
N MET A 277 -12.78 10.57 -15.08
CA MET A 277 -11.69 11.54 -15.14
C MET A 277 -12.24 12.96 -14.98
N ARG A 278 -11.57 13.78 -14.18
CA ARG A 278 -11.88 15.20 -14.01
C ARG A 278 -10.68 16.03 -14.42
N HIS A 279 -10.89 16.91 -15.38
CA HIS A 279 -9.94 17.89 -15.89
C HIS A 279 -10.36 19.27 -15.39
N ASN A 280 -9.50 19.96 -14.66
CA ASN A 280 -9.72 21.33 -14.21
C ASN A 280 -8.62 22.21 -14.78
N ILE A 281 -9.01 23.24 -15.52
CA ILE A 281 -8.12 24.27 -16.04
C ILE A 281 -8.54 25.58 -15.40
N ASN A 282 -7.63 26.24 -14.69
CA ASN A 282 -7.87 27.61 -14.22
C ASN A 282 -6.89 28.54 -14.92
N ALA A 283 -7.42 29.56 -15.55
CA ALA A 283 -6.66 30.66 -16.12
C ALA A 283 -7.03 31.96 -15.41
N SER A 284 -6.05 32.77 -15.06
CA SER A 284 -6.30 34.11 -14.53
C SER A 284 -5.25 35.07 -15.02
N SER A 285 -5.59 36.35 -15.13
CA SER A 285 -4.63 37.42 -15.42
C SER A 285 -4.76 38.53 -14.38
N SER A 286 -3.72 39.35 -14.25
CA SER A 286 -3.75 40.56 -13.43
C SER A 286 -3.43 41.74 -14.34
N ILE A 287 -4.39 42.62 -14.52
CA ILE A 287 -4.34 43.73 -15.48
C ILE A 287 -4.29 45.02 -14.68
N LYS A 288 -3.16 45.72 -14.73
CA LYS A 288 -2.99 47.02 -14.06
C LYS A 288 -3.31 48.15 -15.02
N LEU A 289 -4.32 48.95 -14.69
CA LEU A 289 -4.77 50.12 -15.45
C LEU A 289 -4.33 51.41 -14.75
N PHE A 290 -4.33 52.52 -15.50
CA PHE A 290 -4.12 53.88 -14.99
C PHE A 290 -2.91 54.02 -14.05
N GLY A 291 -1.70 53.64 -14.51
CA GLY A 291 -0.49 53.80 -13.69
C GLY A 291 -0.40 52.88 -12.46
N LYS A 292 -1.16 51.76 -12.45
CA LYS A 292 -1.31 50.77 -11.36
C LYS A 292 -2.32 51.16 -10.27
N ASN A 293 -3.11 52.21 -10.49
CA ASN A 293 -4.11 52.65 -9.52
C ASN A 293 -5.35 51.73 -9.49
N VAL A 294 -5.60 51.00 -10.58
CA VAL A 294 -6.70 50.03 -10.68
C VAL A 294 -6.15 48.70 -11.17
N THR A 295 -6.56 47.60 -10.55
CA THR A 295 -6.19 46.25 -10.98
C THR A 295 -7.43 45.42 -11.26
N ILE A 296 -7.55 44.89 -12.47
CA ILE A 296 -8.62 43.98 -12.90
C ILE A 296 -8.02 42.57 -12.95
N ASN A 297 -8.66 41.59 -12.32
CA ASN A 297 -8.20 40.20 -12.31
C ASN A 297 -9.23 39.28 -12.98
N PRO A 298 -9.26 39.21 -14.33
CA PRO A 298 -10.13 38.24 -14.98
C PRO A 298 -9.69 36.82 -14.62
N ALA A 299 -10.67 35.96 -14.33
CA ALA A 299 -10.48 34.54 -14.06
C ALA A 299 -11.43 33.72 -14.92
N TYR A 300 -10.97 32.54 -15.32
CA TYR A 300 -11.72 31.58 -16.12
C TYR A 300 -11.48 30.18 -15.57
N GLN A 301 -12.55 29.45 -15.30
CA GLN A 301 -12.48 28.08 -14.81
C GLN A 301 -13.22 27.14 -15.76
N LEU A 302 -12.51 26.13 -16.26
CA LEU A 302 -13.07 25.06 -17.06
C LEU A 302 -12.91 23.74 -16.33
N SER A 303 -14.03 23.05 -16.10
CA SER A 303 -14.09 21.70 -15.54
C SER A 303 -14.68 20.76 -16.57
N SER A 304 -13.98 19.68 -16.91
CA SER A 304 -14.49 18.62 -17.78
C SER A 304 -14.48 17.28 -17.06
N LEU A 305 -15.58 16.55 -17.14
CA LEU A 305 -15.75 15.21 -16.60
C LEU A 305 -15.84 14.21 -17.75
N TRP A 306 -14.97 13.21 -17.78
CA TRP A 306 -14.98 12.14 -18.77
C TRP A 306 -15.29 10.80 -18.11
N TYR A 307 -16.14 10.01 -18.76
CA TYR A 307 -16.54 8.67 -18.35
C TYR A 307 -16.32 7.73 -19.54
N LEU A 308 -15.83 6.52 -19.30
CA LEU A 308 -15.68 5.51 -20.36
C LEU A 308 -16.92 4.62 -20.52
N ASN A 309 -17.87 4.73 -19.58
CA ASN A 309 -19.14 4.02 -19.59
C ASN A 309 -20.27 5.04 -19.55
N GLN A 310 -21.38 4.72 -20.19
CA GLN A 310 -22.59 5.53 -20.25
C GLN A 310 -23.79 4.68 -19.82
N ILE A 311 -24.72 5.28 -19.08
CA ILE A 311 -26.00 4.65 -18.78
C ILE A 311 -26.96 5.01 -19.92
N ASN A 312 -27.40 4.00 -20.67
CA ASN A 312 -28.48 4.12 -21.63
C ASN A 312 -29.81 3.81 -20.92
N LYS A 313 -30.83 4.63 -21.16
CA LYS A 313 -32.16 4.44 -20.56
C LYS A 313 -33.17 4.19 -21.66
N ASN A 314 -33.70 2.98 -21.71
CA ASN A 314 -34.75 2.60 -22.65
C ASN A 314 -36.06 2.40 -21.90
N TRP A 315 -37.16 2.89 -22.47
CA TRP A 315 -38.49 2.66 -21.94
C TRP A 315 -39.01 1.31 -22.43
N ASP A 316 -39.36 0.41 -21.51
CA ASP A 316 -40.07 -0.82 -21.84
C ASP A 316 -41.57 -0.62 -21.67
N ALA A 317 -42.28 -0.56 -22.79
CA ALA A 317 -43.73 -0.35 -22.83
C ALA A 317 -44.53 -1.58 -22.34
N GLN A 318 -43.95 -2.77 -22.24
CA GLN A 318 -44.65 -3.97 -21.75
C GLN A 318 -44.70 -4.02 -20.23
N ASN A 319 -43.61 -3.58 -19.57
CA ASN A 319 -43.49 -3.60 -18.11
C ASN A 319 -43.72 -2.22 -17.46
N ASN A 320 -43.91 -1.15 -18.25
CA ASN A 320 -44.00 0.24 -17.77
C ASN A 320 -42.81 0.67 -16.90
N GLU A 321 -41.61 0.20 -17.27
CA GLU A 321 -40.38 0.44 -16.51
C GLU A 321 -39.30 1.05 -17.41
N VAL A 322 -38.46 1.90 -16.81
CA VAL A 322 -37.24 2.40 -17.44
C VAL A 322 -36.12 1.41 -17.19
N ILE A 323 -35.72 0.69 -18.24
CA ILE A 323 -34.57 -0.21 -18.19
C ILE A 323 -33.30 0.64 -18.35
N ASN A 324 -32.43 0.58 -17.35
CA ASN A 324 -31.12 1.22 -17.38
C ASN A 324 -30.07 0.18 -17.76
N ASP A 325 -29.42 0.35 -18.91
CA ASP A 325 -28.31 -0.49 -19.37
C ASP A 325 -27.00 0.30 -19.33
N THR A 326 -25.89 -0.33 -18.93
CA THR A 326 -24.57 0.34 -18.90
C THR A 326 -23.78 -0.06 -20.13
N ILE A 327 -23.64 0.87 -21.08
CA ILE A 327 -22.90 0.66 -22.31
C ILE A 327 -21.46 1.19 -22.18
N ASN A 328 -20.50 0.47 -22.78
CA ASN A 328 -19.09 0.85 -22.82
C ASN A 328 -18.81 1.93 -23.89
N GLN A 329 -19.44 3.10 -23.75
CA GLN A 329 -19.29 4.24 -24.65
C GLN A 329 -18.76 5.48 -23.89
N PHE A 330 -17.83 6.19 -24.52
CA PHE A 330 -17.25 7.41 -23.97
C PHE A 330 -18.29 8.52 -23.86
N SER A 331 -18.33 9.19 -22.70
CA SER A 331 -19.18 10.35 -22.44
C SER A 331 -18.36 11.46 -21.77
N SER A 332 -18.62 12.71 -22.14
CA SER A 332 -17.95 13.88 -21.57
C SER A 332 -18.92 15.00 -21.24
N LEU A 333 -18.79 15.59 -20.06
CA LEU A 333 -19.50 16.80 -19.63
C LEU A 333 -18.50 17.94 -19.45
N ILE A 334 -18.83 19.14 -19.94
CA ILE A 334 -18.00 20.34 -19.78
C ILE A 334 -18.81 21.39 -19.03
N LEU A 335 -18.22 21.94 -17.98
CA LEU A 335 -18.75 23.00 -17.15
C LEU A 335 -17.79 24.19 -17.24
N ILE A 336 -18.33 25.35 -17.58
CA ILE A 336 -17.60 26.62 -17.68
C ILE A 336 -18.19 27.54 -16.63
N MET A 337 -17.34 28.10 -15.76
CA MET A 337 -17.71 29.08 -14.73
C MET A 337 -16.83 30.32 -14.79
#